data_AF-A0A090S5S4-F1
#
_entry.id   AF-A0A090S5S4-F1
#
_cell.length_a   1.000
_cell.length_b   1.000
_cell.length_c   1.000
_cell.angle_alpha   90.00
_cell.angle_beta   90.00
_cell.angle_gamma   90.00
#
_symmetry.space_group_name_H-M   'P 1'
#
loop_
_entity.id
_entity.type
_entity.pdbx_description
1 polymer ?
#
loop_
_entity_poly.entity_id
_entity_poly.type
_entity_poly.pdbx_seq_one_letter_code
_entity_poly.pdbx_strand_id
1 'polypeptide(L)'
;MRAANALMLSPGAVQIYYGDEIARDLGVSGSDSHQGTRSDMPWDKITGQRETLLKHWQTLGDFRVRHPAIAKGEHITHQQSGYYAFERRYQDDKVLIVYTGE
;
A
#
# COMPACT_ATOMS: atom_id res chain seq x y z
N MET A 1 3.26 -7.31 -0.58
CA MET A 1 3.63 -6.07 -1.29
C MET A 1 2.54 -5.57 -2.26
N ARG A 2 1.88 -6.43 -3.04
CA ARG A 2 0.84 -6.01 -4.01
C ARG A 2 -0.27 -5.11 -3.43
N ALA A 3 -0.84 -5.49 -2.28
CA ALA A 3 -1.87 -4.69 -1.61
C ALA A 3 -1.34 -3.30 -1.20
N ALA A 4 -0.10 -3.22 -0.72
CA ALA A 4 0.55 -1.95 -0.39
C ALA A 4 0.67 -1.04 -1.62
N ASN A 5 1.14 -1.58 -2.76
CA ASN A 5 1.24 -0.81 -4.01
C ASN A 5 -0.13 -0.28 -4.44
N ALA A 6 -1.14 -1.15 -4.49
CA ALA A 6 -2.48 -0.78 -4.93
C ALA A 6 -3.10 0.30 -4.02
N LEU A 7 -3.02 0.13 -2.70
CA LEU A 7 -3.56 1.09 -1.74
C LEU A 7 -2.78 2.39 -1.76
N MET A 8 -1.45 2.35 -1.63
CA MET A 8 -0.61 3.54 -1.50
C MET A 8 -0.48 4.34 -2.80
N LEU A 9 -0.86 3.77 -3.96
CA LEU A 9 -0.93 4.48 -5.25
C LEU A 9 -2.37 4.80 -5.70
N SER A 10 -3.35 4.53 -4.83
CA SER A 10 -4.75 4.91 -5.05
C SER A 10 -4.96 6.41 -4.81
N PRO A 11 -5.95 7.04 -5.49
CA PRO A 11 -6.30 8.44 -5.24
C PRO A 11 -6.89 8.65 -3.83
N GLY A 12 -6.91 9.91 -3.37
CA GLY A 12 -7.57 10.30 -2.12
C GLY A 12 -6.73 10.09 -0.86
N ALA A 13 -7.38 9.91 0.28
CA ALA A 13 -6.70 9.55 1.53
C ALA A 13 -6.59 8.02 1.65
N VAL A 14 -5.51 7.54 2.26
CA VAL A 14 -5.31 6.12 2.56
C VAL A 14 -5.33 5.91 4.07
N GLN A 15 -5.93 4.81 4.49
CA GLN A 15 -5.94 4.38 5.89
C GLN A 15 -5.42 2.95 5.96
N ILE A 16 -4.44 2.73 6.83
CA ILE A 16 -3.80 1.44 7.06
C ILE A 16 -4.22 0.98 8.45
N TYR A 17 -4.63 -0.28 8.58
CA TYR A 17 -4.93 -0.85 9.89
C TYR A 17 -3.63 -1.34 10.54
N TYR A 18 -3.44 -1.09 11.84
CA TYR A 18 -2.17 -1.36 12.50
C TYR A 18 -1.74 -2.83 12.34
N GLY A 19 -0.50 -3.03 11.92
CA GLY A 19 0.05 -4.35 11.67
C GLY A 19 -0.15 -4.88 10.25
N ASP A 20 -0.96 -4.25 9.40
CA ASP A 20 -1.00 -4.60 7.97
C ASP A 20 0.37 -4.34 7.31
N GLU A 21 1.09 -3.33 7.80
CA GLU A 21 2.42 -2.95 7.32
C GLU A 21 3.51 -3.96 7.66
N ILE A 22 3.26 -4.88 8.59
CA ILE A 22 4.17 -5.97 8.97
C ILE A 22 3.55 -7.36 8.78
N ALA A 23 2.38 -7.47 8.14
CA ALA A 23 1.61 -8.72 8.07
C ALA A 23 1.44 -9.38 9.46
N ARG A 24 0.84 -8.63 10.39
CA ARG A 24 0.50 -9.09 11.74
C ARG A 24 -0.44 -10.29 11.66
N ASP A 25 -0.14 -11.31 12.46
CA ASP A 25 -0.94 -12.54 12.50
C ASP A 25 -2.30 -12.29 13.15
N LEU A 26 -3.31 -13.05 12.72
CA LEU A 26 -4.59 -13.09 13.42
C LEU A 26 -4.39 -13.65 14.84
N GLY A 27 -5.08 -13.05 15.79
CA GLY A 27 -5.22 -13.58 17.14
C GLY A 27 -6.29 -14.66 17.21
N VAL A 28 -6.59 -15.08 18.43
CA VAL A 28 -7.67 -16.03 18.68
C VAL A 28 -9.03 -15.39 18.36
N SER A 29 -9.82 -16.06 17.53
CA SER A 29 -11.23 -15.72 17.31
C SER A 29 -12.11 -16.61 18.18
N GLY A 30 -13.09 -16.00 18.86
CA GLY A 30 -14.08 -16.69 19.70
C GLY A 30 -15.49 -16.57 19.12
N SER A 31 -16.45 -16.18 19.97
CA SER A 31 -17.82 -15.88 19.54
C SER A 31 -17.92 -14.63 18.64
N ASP A 32 -16.94 -13.72 18.71
CA ASP A 32 -16.76 -12.62 17.75
C ASP A 32 -15.80 -13.07 16.63
N SER A 33 -16.33 -13.21 15.42
CA SER A 33 -15.59 -13.66 14.24
C SER A 33 -14.48 -12.70 13.80
N HIS A 34 -14.57 -11.42 14.21
CA HIS A 34 -13.59 -10.39 13.88
C HIS A 34 -12.58 -10.15 15.00
N GLN A 35 -12.74 -10.77 16.17
CA GLN A 35 -11.82 -10.59 17.30
C GLN A 35 -10.37 -10.87 16.91
N GLY A 36 -10.12 -11.90 16.11
CA GLY A 36 -8.78 -12.25 15.65
C GLY A 36 -8.07 -11.16 14.84
N THR A 37 -8.77 -10.21 14.22
CA THR A 37 -8.11 -9.12 13.49
C THR A 37 -7.47 -8.09 14.43
N ARG A 38 -7.81 -8.11 15.72
CA ARG A 38 -7.40 -7.14 16.75
C ARG A 38 -6.34 -7.70 17.71
N SER A 39 -5.47 -8.59 17.24
CA SER A 39 -4.35 -9.13 18.03
C SER A 39 -3.32 -8.07 18.41
N ASP A 40 -2.51 -8.39 19.43
CA ASP A 40 -1.41 -7.54 19.86
C ASP A 40 -0.36 -7.34 18.76
N MET A 41 0.27 -6.17 18.77
CA MET A 41 1.35 -5.86 17.83
C MET A 41 2.64 -6.60 18.25
N PRO A 42 3.22 -7.46 17.38
CA PRO A 42 4.41 -8.24 17.72
C PRO A 42 5.70 -7.44 17.50
N TRP A 43 5.92 -6.40 18.31
CA TRP A 43 7.04 -5.45 18.17
C TRP A 43 8.42 -6.11 18.11
N ASP A 44 8.63 -7.14 18.92
CA ASP A 44 9.87 -7.93 19.02
C ASP A 44 10.14 -8.81 17.79
N LYS A 45 9.13 -9.00 16.93
CA LYS A 45 9.19 -9.87 15.75
C LYS A 45 9.21 -9.11 14.44
N ILE A 46 9.44 -7.79 14.45
CA ILE A 46 9.60 -6.98 13.23
C ILE A 46 11.03 -7.18 12.70
N THR A 47 11.28 -8.36 12.15
CA THR A 47 12.57 -8.76 11.57
C THR A 47 12.34 -9.52 10.26
N GLY A 48 13.38 -9.67 9.45
CA GLY A 48 13.33 -10.45 8.21
C GLY A 48 12.23 -9.96 7.25
N GLN A 49 11.31 -10.85 6.86
CA GLN A 49 10.24 -10.52 5.91
C GLN A 49 9.30 -9.41 6.42
N ARG A 50 9.03 -9.34 7.73
CA ARG A 50 8.17 -8.29 8.31
C ARG A 50 8.82 -6.93 8.22
N GLU A 51 10.12 -6.86 8.49
CA GLU A 51 10.90 -5.64 8.34
C GLU A 51 10.98 -5.21 6.88
N THR A 52 11.21 -6.15 5.94
CA THR A 52 11.20 -5.86 4.50
C THR A 52 9.84 -5.31 4.04
N LEU A 53 8.74 -5.87 4.54
CA LEU A 53 7.40 -5.37 4.24
C LEU A 53 7.20 -3.96 4.81
N LEU A 54 7.60 -3.70 6.06
CA LEU A 54 7.51 -2.39 6.69
C LEU A 54 8.28 -1.34 5.89
N LYS A 55 9.53 -1.64 5.50
CA LYS A 55 10.35 -0.75 4.67
C LYS A 55 9.69 -0.44 3.33
N HIS A 56 9.00 -1.43 2.74
CA HIS A 56 8.24 -1.24 1.50
C HIS A 56 7.08 -0.26 1.69
N TRP A 57 6.28 -0.42 2.75
CA TRP A 57 5.21 0.52 3.09
C TRP A 57 5.73 1.93 3.35
N GLN A 58 6.85 2.06 4.08
CA GLN A 58 7.51 3.35 4.34
C GLN A 58 7.98 4.00 3.04
N THR A 59 8.61 3.24 2.14
CA THR A 59 9.07 3.73 0.83
C THR A 59 7.90 4.26 0.00
N LEU A 60 6.77 3.55 -0.01
CA LEU A 60 5.55 4.01 -0.68
C LEU A 60 4.94 5.24 -0.01
N GLY A 61 5.00 5.33 1.31
CA GLY A 61 4.60 6.52 2.07
C GLY A 61 5.42 7.75 1.69
N ASP A 62 6.75 7.62 1.70
CA ASP A 62 7.66 8.69 1.30
C ASP A 62 7.46 9.09 -0.16
N PHE A 63 7.23 8.12 -1.05
CA PHE A 63 6.89 8.37 -2.45
C PHE A 63 5.60 9.18 -2.56
N ARG A 64 4.52 8.76 -1.86
CA ARG A 64 3.23 9.46 -1.88
C ARG A 64 3.33 10.88 -1.33
N VAL A 65 4.13 11.12 -0.29
CA VAL A 65 4.39 12.46 0.26
C VAL A 65 5.09 13.35 -0.76
N ARG A 66 6.09 12.81 -1.47
CA ARG A 66 6.85 13.54 -2.49
C ARG A 66 6.06 13.79 -3.78
N HIS A 67 5.03 12.98 -4.05
CA HIS A 67 4.23 13.04 -5.28
C HIS A 67 2.74 13.27 -5.00
N PRO A 68 2.31 14.52 -4.76
CA PRO A 68 0.90 14.87 -4.57
C PRO A 68 -0.02 14.41 -5.70
N ALA A 69 0.50 14.21 -6.92
CA ALA A 69 -0.25 13.68 -8.05
C ALA A 69 -0.89 12.32 -7.76
N ILE A 70 -0.28 11.49 -6.92
CA ILE A 70 -0.87 10.20 -6.53
C ILE A 70 -2.23 10.38 -5.86
N ALA A 71 -2.34 11.32 -4.93
CA ALA A 71 -3.54 11.53 -4.14
C ALA A 71 -4.57 12.44 -4.84
N LYS A 72 -4.10 13.50 -5.52
CA LYS A 72 -4.93 14.58 -6.05
C LYS A 72 -5.00 14.63 -7.57
N GLY A 73 -4.12 13.90 -8.25
CA GLY A 73 -3.95 14.00 -9.69
C GLY A 73 -5.05 13.31 -10.48
N GLU A 74 -5.23 13.78 -11.70
CA GLU A 74 -6.07 13.14 -12.71
C GLU A 74 -5.56 11.71 -12.99
N HIS A 75 -6.47 10.75 -13.12
CA HIS A 75 -6.15 9.37 -13.51
C HIS A 75 -6.24 9.23 -15.03
N ILE A 76 -5.12 8.96 -15.70
CA ILE A 76 -5.09 8.79 -17.15
C ILE A 76 -4.58 7.37 -17.46
N THR A 77 -5.45 6.50 -17.96
CA THR A 77 -5.07 5.12 -18.28
C THR A 77 -4.36 5.04 -19.63
N HIS A 78 -3.26 4.31 -19.70
CA HIS A 78 -2.59 3.94 -20.95
C HIS A 78 -2.89 2.48 -21.27
N GLN A 79 -3.78 2.24 -22.23
CA GLN A 79 -4.11 0.89 -22.67
C GLN A 79 -2.95 0.30 -23.48
N GLN A 80 -2.34 -0.77 -22.97
CA GLN A 80 -1.37 -1.59 -23.69
C GLN A 80 -1.62 -3.08 -23.45
N SER A 81 -1.29 -3.91 -24.44
CA SER A 81 -1.32 -5.36 -24.28
C SER A 81 -0.14 -5.82 -23.43
N GLY A 82 -0.41 -6.65 -22.42
CA GLY A 82 0.63 -7.28 -21.58
C GLY A 82 0.99 -6.56 -20.29
N TYR A 83 0.49 -5.35 -20.03
CA TYR A 83 0.64 -4.66 -18.76
C TYR A 83 -0.45 -3.62 -18.52
N TYR A 84 -0.66 -3.23 -17.26
CA TYR A 84 -1.57 -2.16 -16.89
C TYR A 84 -0.77 -0.91 -16.49
N ALA A 85 -0.94 0.18 -17.24
CA ALA A 85 -0.27 1.44 -16.95
C ALA A 85 -1.25 2.60 -16.84
N PHE A 86 -0.94 3.54 -15.95
CA PHE A 86 -1.67 4.79 -15.83
C PHE A 86 -0.77 5.91 -15.33
N GLU A 87 -1.12 7.11 -15.71
CA GLU A 87 -0.52 8.35 -15.24
C GLU A 87 -1.37 8.98 -14.13
N ARG A 88 -0.68 9.64 -13.21
CA ARG A 88 -1.20 10.59 -12.24
C ARG A 88 -0.58 11.94 -12.52
N ARG A 89 -1.39 12.97 -12.77
CA ARG A 89 -0.90 14.32 -13.06
C ARG A 89 -1.59 15.35 -12.17
N TYR A 90 -0.79 16.15 -11.47
CA TYR A 90 -1.27 17.27 -10.66
C TYR A 90 -0.26 18.41 -10.72
N GLN A 91 -0.66 19.54 -11.34
CA GLN A 91 0.25 20.66 -11.61
C GLN A 91 1.50 20.15 -12.38
N ASP A 92 2.69 20.45 -11.88
CA ASP A 92 3.96 20.02 -12.47
C ASP A 92 4.41 18.62 -12.02
N ASP A 93 3.69 18.00 -11.06
CA ASP A 93 3.97 16.63 -10.61
C ASP A 93 3.27 15.61 -11.50
N LYS A 94 4.05 14.65 -12.00
CA LYS A 94 3.60 13.62 -12.92
C LYS A 94 4.26 12.29 -12.57
N VAL A 95 3.43 11.27 -12.36
CA VAL A 95 3.87 9.91 -12.09
C VAL A 95 3.24 8.95 -13.09
N LEU A 96 4.06 8.16 -13.78
CA LEU A 96 3.60 7.00 -14.55
C LEU A 96 3.78 5.74 -13.71
N ILE A 97 2.72 4.96 -13.53
CA ILE A 97 2.74 3.69 -12.81
C ILE A 97 2.46 2.57 -13.81
N VAL A 98 3.28 1.53 -13.74
CA VAL A 98 3.21 0.36 -14.62
C VAL A 98 3.15 -0.90 -13.76
N TYR A 99 2.13 -1.74 -14.01
CA TYR A 99 1.93 -3.04 -13.39
C TYR A 99 2.08 -4.13 -14.45
N THR A 100 3.10 -4.98 -14.30
CA THR A 100 3.46 -6.03 -15.27
C THR A 100 2.95 -7.43 -14.90
N GLY A 101 2.18 -7.57 -13.81
CA GLY A 101 1.53 -8.84 -13.44
C GLY A 101 2.28 -9.71 -12.44
N GLU A 102 3.38 -9.25 -11.86
CA GLU A 102 4.11 -9.95 -10.77
C GLU A 102 3.61 -9.63 -9.35
#